data_AF-A0A3D2EPC3-F1
#
_entry.id   AF-A0A3D2EPC3-F1
#
_cell.length_a   1.000
_cell.length_b   1.000
_cell.length_c   1.000
_cell.angle_alpha   90.00
_cell.angle_beta   90.00
_cell.angle_gamma   90.00
#
_symmetry.space_group_name_H-M   'P 1'
#
loop_
_entity.id
_entity.type
_entity.pdbx_description
1 polymer ?
#
loop_
_entity_poly.entity_id
_entity_poly.type
_entity_poly.pdbx_seq_one_letter_code
_entity_poly.pdbx_strand_id
1 'polypeptide(L)' 'PDDPALADGYFVEPTIVRAKATDRVSCEEVFGPFVVVTTFKDDEEALAEA' A
#
# COMPACT_ATOMS: atom_id res chain seq x y z
N PRO A 1 -12.06 -5.05 -15.35
CA PRO A 1 -10.90 -5.35 -16.22
C PRO A 1 -11.39 -5.46 -17.66
N ASP A 2 -10.65 -4.92 -18.63
CA ASP A 2 -11.04 -4.98 -20.05
C ASP A 2 -10.83 -6.38 -20.67
N ASP A 3 -10.11 -7.26 -19.97
CA ASP A 3 -9.94 -8.66 -20.34
C ASP A 3 -11.23 -9.46 -20.00
N PRO A 4 -11.93 -10.03 -21.01
CA PRO A 4 -13.15 -10.79 -20.80
C PRO A 4 -12.95 -12.06 -19.95
N ALA A 5 -11.72 -12.60 -19.87
CA ALA A 5 -11.42 -13.73 -19.00
C ALA A 5 -11.45 -13.37 -17.50
N LEU A 6 -11.37 -12.08 -17.18
CA LEU A 6 -11.36 -11.55 -15.81
C LEU A 6 -12.72 -10.97 -15.39
N ALA A 7 -13.74 -11.05 -16.24
CA ALA A 7 -15.04 -10.40 -16.03
C ALA A 7 -15.84 -10.97 -14.83
N ASP A 8 -15.66 -12.25 -14.51
CA ASP A 8 -16.37 -12.93 -13.42
C ASP A 8 -15.64 -12.88 -12.06
N GLY A 9 -14.47 -12.23 -11.98
CA GLY A 9 -13.68 -12.16 -10.75
C GLY A 9 -13.61 -10.77 -10.12
N TYR A 10 -13.21 -10.72 -8.83
CA TYR A 10 -13.03 -9.47 -8.07
C TYR A 10 -11.60 -8.96 -8.21
N PHE A 11 -11.26 -8.39 -9.37
CA PHE A 11 -9.93 -7.85 -9.65
C PHE A 11 -9.86 -6.37 -9.31
N VAL A 12 -8.84 -6.02 -8.52
CA VAL A 12 -8.52 -4.64 -8.15
C VAL A 12 -7.13 -4.32 -8.64
N GLU A 13 -6.95 -3.14 -9.22
CA GLU A 13 -5.63 -2.69 -9.68
C GLU A 13 -4.68 -2.44 -8.50
N PRO A 14 -3.38 -2.76 -8.63
CA PRO A 14 -2.40 -2.47 -7.60
C PRO A 14 -2.39 -0.98 -7.26
N THR A 15 -2.56 -0.66 -5.98
CA THR A 15 -2.64 0.71 -5.49
C THR A 15 -1.41 1.04 -4.66
N ILE A 16 -0.71 2.11 -5.03
CA ILE A 16 0.48 2.60 -4.33
C ILE A 16 0.15 3.96 -3.73
N VAL A 17 0.32 4.10 -2.42
CA VAL A 17 0.03 5.34 -1.70
C VAL A 17 1.24 5.81 -0.93
N ARG A 18 1.54 7.11 -1.00
CA ARG A 18 2.48 7.75 -0.09
C ARG A 18 1.74 8.22 1.15
N ALA A 19 2.13 7.75 2.32
CA ALA A 19 1.50 8.10 3.59
C ALA A 19 2.56 8.23 4.70
N LYS A 20 2.18 8.83 5.84
CA LYS A 20 3.02 8.86 7.04
C LYS A 20 2.78 7.59 7.86
N ALA A 21 3.76 7.15 8.65
CA ALA A 21 3.61 5.97 9.49
C ALA A 21 2.42 6.05 10.48
N THR A 22 2.01 7.26 10.87
CA THR A 22 0.85 7.50 11.75
C THR A 22 -0.50 7.49 11.04
N ASP A 23 -0.53 7.45 9.70
CA ASP A 23 -1.79 7.43 8.96
C ASP A 23 -2.44 6.05 9.07
N ARG A 24 -3.78 6.00 9.14
CA ARG A 24 -4.52 4.74 9.32
C ARG A 24 -4.16 3.67 8.29
N VAL A 25 -3.86 4.07 7.07
CA VAL A 25 -3.45 3.17 5.97
C VAL A 25 -2.10 2.49 6.22
N SER A 26 -1.26 3.05 7.10
CA SER A 26 0.03 2.49 7.52
C SER A 26 -0.09 1.66 8.80
N CYS A 27 -1.15 1.84 9.60
CA CYS A 27 -1.35 1.13 10.86
C CYS A 27 -2.34 -0.05 10.76
N GLU A 28 -3.26 -0.02 9.79
CA GLU A 28 -4.32 -1.02 9.62
C GLU A 28 -4.12 -1.80 8.32
N GLU A 29 -4.36 -3.10 8.36
CA GLU A 29 -4.22 -3.96 7.19
C GLU A 29 -5.41 -3.77 6.23
N VAL A 30 -5.12 -3.36 4.98
CA VAL A 30 -6.12 -3.06 3.95
C VAL A 30 -6.61 -4.31 3.21
N PHE A 31 -5.89 -5.45 3.31
CA PHE A 31 -6.21 -6.73 2.67
C PHE A 31 -6.56 -6.60 1.17
N GLY A 32 -5.56 -6.30 0.35
CA GLY A 32 -5.67 -6.17 -1.11
C GLY A 32 -4.31 -5.90 -1.75
N PRO A 33 -4.23 -5.71 -3.08
CA PRO A 33 -2.98 -5.36 -3.77
C PRO A 33 -2.60 -3.90 -3.47
N PHE A 34 -2.26 -3.60 -2.22
CA PHE A 34 -2.03 -2.25 -1.70
C PHE A 34 -0.65 -2.14 -1.08
N VAL A 35 0.10 -1.09 -1.45
CA VAL A 35 1.42 -0.80 -0.91
C VAL A 35 1.47 0.64 -0.41
N VAL A 36 1.99 0.83 0.80
CA VAL A 36 2.28 2.15 1.37
C VAL A 36 3.77 2.45 1.25
N VAL A 37 4.09 3.67 0.85
CA VAL A 37 5.45 4.19 0.78
C VAL A 37 5.60 5.34 1.77
N THR A 38 6.50 5.17 2.73
CA THR A 38 6.90 6.22 3.68
C THR A 38 8.32 6.69 3.32
N THR A 39 8.59 7.99 3.46
CA THR A 39 9.91 8.56 3.21
C THR A 39 10.63 8.85 4.52
N PHE A 40 11.92 8.54 4.58
CA PHE A 40 12.80 8.86 5.71
C PHE A 40 14.02 9.67 5.25
N LYS A 41 14.65 10.39 6.18
CA LYS A 41 15.83 11.22 5.89
C LYS A 41 17.15 10.51 6.13
N ASP A 42 17.18 9.58 7.08
CA ASP A 42 18.38 8.88 7.53
C ASP A 42 18.04 7.45 7.94
N ASP A 43 19.06 6.60 8.01
CA ASP A 43 18.90 5.17 8.30
C ASP A 43 18.37 4.90 9.72
N GLU A 44 18.66 5.79 10.68
CA GLU A 44 18.12 5.69 12.05
C GLU A 44 16.62 5.94 12.08
N GLU A 45 16.15 6.99 11.38
CA GLU A 45 14.72 7.28 11.20
C GLU A 45 13.99 6.11 10.50
N ALA A 46 14.62 5.50 9.49
CA ALA A 46 14.06 4.34 8.79
C ALA A 46 13.88 3.12 9.72
N LEU A 47 14.85 2.88 10.60
CA LEU A 47 14.82 1.74 11.52
C LEU A 47 13.81 1.95 12.66
N ALA A 48 13.61 3.20 13.08
CA ALA A 48 12.63 3.54 14.12
C ALA A 48 11.16 3.44 13.63
N GLU A 49 10.93 3.63 12.33
CA GLU A 49 9.60 3.59 11.70
C GLU A 49 9.21 2.19 11.17
N ALA A 50 10.10 1.19 11.29
CA ALA A 50 9.89 -0.20 10.86
C ALA A 50 9.30 -1.09 11.96
#